data_AF-A0A6J6EMG3-F1
#
_entry.id   AF-A0A6J6EMG3-F1
#
_cell.length_a   1.000
_cell.length_b   1.000
_cell.length_c   1.000
_cell.angle_alpha   90.00
_cell.angle_beta   90.00
_cell.angle_gamma   90.00
#
_symmetry.space_group_name_H-M   'P 1'
#
loop_
_entity.id
_entity.type
_entity.pdbx_description
1 polymer ?
#
loop_
_entity_poly.entity_id
_entity_poly.type
_entity_poly.pdbx_seq_one_letter_code
_entity_poly.pdbx_strand_id
1 'polypeptide(L)'
;MILRPGDRVRVETTGDDGFPVVKYGFVGGVTGGDDLHPGPVVVMLDGELGGDVIDPCCVQPVSITNVELRLAGHDLMDEPELRRGLIGLWHAEADTAGLDVDALHPLGDGLRDSSDSWALAELTAGGEQYVVRAFCLPNEPGVVRVRADRPNRWDG
;
A
#
# COMPACT_ATOMS: atom_id res chain seq x y z
N MET A 1 9.16 -4.72 15.78
CA MET A 1 8.58 -5.54 14.69
C MET A 1 9.60 -6.61 14.34
N ILE A 2 9.21 -7.87 14.22
CA ILE A 2 10.16 -8.97 13.97
C ILE A 2 9.97 -9.45 12.54
N LEU A 3 10.93 -9.13 11.67
CA LEU A 3 11.01 -9.66 10.30
C LEU A 3 11.64 -11.05 10.32
N ARG A 4 11.16 -11.94 9.47
CA ARG A 4 11.66 -13.32 9.32
C ARG A 4 12.00 -13.61 7.86
N PRO A 5 13.02 -14.43 7.59
CA PRO A 5 13.27 -14.90 6.23
C PRO A 5 12.01 -15.50 5.60
N GLY A 6 11.69 -15.08 4.37
CA GLY A 6 10.49 -15.46 3.65
C GLY A 6 9.29 -14.52 3.83
N ASP A 7 9.34 -13.57 4.78
CA ASP A 7 8.26 -12.58 4.94
C ASP A 7 8.18 -11.69 3.69
N ARG A 8 6.95 -11.48 3.20
CA ARG A 8 6.66 -10.51 2.14
C ARG A 8 6.81 -9.10 2.68
N VAL A 9 7.61 -8.27 2.02
CA VAL A 9 7.93 -6.91 2.49
C VAL A 9 7.71 -5.86 1.40
N ARG A 10 7.29 -4.67 1.83
CA ARG A 10 7.40 -3.43 1.08
C ARG A 10 8.66 -2.70 1.53
N VAL A 11 9.36 -2.14 0.57
CA VAL A 11 10.56 -1.34 0.77
C VAL A 11 10.28 0.06 0.23
N GLU A 12 10.42 1.06 1.09
CA GLU A 12 10.29 2.46 0.69
C GLU A 12 11.68 3.11 0.70
N THR A 13 12.14 3.53 -0.48
CA THR A 13 13.38 4.28 -0.68
C THR A 13 13.09 5.59 -1.40
N THR A 14 14.11 6.43 -1.55
CA THR A 14 14.03 7.62 -2.41
C THR A 14 14.63 7.27 -3.77
N GLY A 15 13.87 7.51 -4.84
CA GLY A 15 14.33 7.37 -6.21
C GLY A 15 15.34 8.46 -6.61
N ASP A 16 15.94 8.30 -7.79
CA ASP A 16 16.92 9.24 -8.33
C ASP A 16 16.34 10.64 -8.59
N ASP A 17 15.03 10.73 -8.71
CA ASP A 17 14.25 11.96 -8.86
C ASP A 17 13.93 12.66 -7.53
N GLY A 18 14.33 12.05 -6.39
CA GLY A 18 14.05 12.57 -5.06
C GLY A 18 12.67 12.21 -4.52
N PHE A 19 11.86 11.42 -5.24
CA PHE A 19 10.54 11.00 -4.81
C PHE A 19 10.56 9.61 -4.15
N PRO A 20 9.64 9.32 -3.20
CA PRO A 20 9.55 8.00 -2.60
C PRO A 20 9.16 6.95 -3.64
N VAL A 21 9.92 5.86 -3.69
CA VAL A 21 9.68 4.69 -4.53
C VAL A 21 9.39 3.51 -3.62
N VAL A 22 8.31 2.80 -3.91
CA VAL A 22 7.94 1.56 -3.22
C VAL A 22 8.30 0.38 -4.12
N LYS A 23 9.03 -0.59 -3.56
CA LYS A 23 9.29 -1.89 -4.19
C LYS A 23 8.83 -3.01 -3.26
N TYR A 24 8.55 -4.17 -3.83
CA TYR A 24 8.18 -5.36 -3.08
C TYR A 24 9.24 -6.45 -3.22
N GLY A 25 9.25 -7.36 -2.25
CA GLY A 25 10.20 -8.45 -2.22
C GLY A 25 9.98 -9.36 -1.01
N PHE A 26 10.98 -10.18 -0.73
CA PHE A 26 10.99 -11.08 0.41
C PHE A 26 12.23 -10.87 1.26
N VAL A 27 12.11 -11.04 2.57
CA VAL A 27 13.28 -11.06 3.44
C VAL A 27 14.13 -12.28 3.10
N GLY A 28 15.35 -12.07 2.61
CA GLY A 28 16.36 -13.11 2.41
C GLY A 28 17.11 -13.47 3.70
N GLY A 29 17.25 -12.50 4.61
CA GLY A 29 17.93 -12.70 5.90
C GLY A 29 17.84 -11.45 6.78
N VAL A 30 17.92 -11.65 8.10
CA VAL A 30 18.03 -10.55 9.07
C VAL A 30 19.39 -10.67 9.71
N THR A 31 20.20 -9.61 9.63
CA THR A 31 21.48 -9.59 10.34
C THR A 31 21.24 -9.24 11.81
N GLY A 32 21.99 -9.87 12.71
CA GLY A 32 21.79 -9.72 14.15
C GLY A 32 21.89 -8.26 14.62
N GLY A 33 21.05 -7.91 15.58
CA GLY A 33 21.00 -6.61 16.27
C GLY A 33 20.08 -6.74 17.49
N ASP A 34 20.16 -5.79 18.42
CA ASP A 34 19.28 -5.74 19.59
C ASP A 34 18.03 -4.91 19.30
N ASP A 35 17.03 -4.96 20.19
CA ASP A 35 15.73 -4.26 20.02
C ASP A 35 15.86 -2.75 19.76
N LEU A 36 16.95 -2.12 20.21
CA LEU A 36 17.21 -0.69 20.03
C LEU A 36 17.96 -0.36 18.73
N HIS A 37 18.69 -1.33 18.18
CA HIS A 37 19.53 -1.19 16.99
C HIS A 37 19.40 -2.43 16.11
N PRO A 38 18.26 -2.59 15.42
CA PRO A 38 18.07 -3.69 14.49
C PRO A 38 19.15 -3.65 13.41
N GLY A 39 19.73 -4.80 13.12
CA GLY A 39 20.70 -4.94 12.04
C GLY A 39 20.04 -4.76 10.66
N PRO A 40 20.82 -4.50 9.62
CA PRO A 40 20.30 -4.42 8.26
C PRO A 40 19.60 -5.71 7.83
N VAL A 41 18.62 -5.55 6.95
CA VAL A 41 17.79 -6.64 6.42
C VAL A 41 18.23 -6.90 4.99
N VAL A 42 18.52 -8.17 4.67
CA VAL A 42 18.72 -8.59 3.29
C VAL A 42 17.36 -8.83 2.67
N VAL A 43 17.02 -8.10 1.61
CA VAL A 43 15.76 -8.21 0.88
C VAL A 43 16.05 -8.68 -0.54
N MET A 44 15.33 -9.71 -1.00
CA MET A 44 15.30 -10.10 -2.40
C MET A 44 14.11 -9.40 -3.06
N LEU A 45 14.38 -8.33 -3.81
CA LEU A 45 13.36 -7.56 -4.51
C LEU A 45 12.81 -8.34 -5.70
N ASP A 46 11.53 -8.14 -6.02
CA ASP A 46 10.91 -8.84 -7.13
C ASP A 46 11.52 -8.41 -8.47
N GLY A 47 11.75 -9.40 -9.34
CA GLY A 47 12.37 -9.18 -10.65
C GLY A 47 13.88 -8.90 -10.60
N GLU A 48 14.48 -8.82 -9.41
CA GLU A 48 15.92 -8.65 -9.24
C GLU A 48 16.60 -9.99 -8.91
N LEU A 49 17.83 -10.19 -9.42
CA LEU A 49 18.57 -11.45 -9.27
C LEU A 49 19.42 -11.52 -7.98
N GLY A 50 19.44 -10.44 -7.20
CA GLY A 50 20.30 -10.29 -6.02
C GLY A 50 19.52 -9.88 -4.77
N GLY A 51 20.17 -10.01 -3.61
CA GLY A 51 19.65 -9.49 -2.35
C GLY A 51 20.31 -8.15 -2.01
N ASP A 52 19.49 -7.15 -1.72
CA ASP A 52 19.93 -5.84 -1.26
C ASP A 52 19.98 -5.78 0.26
N VAL A 53 20.98 -5.07 0.79
CA VAL A 53 21.13 -4.83 2.23
C VAL A 53 20.47 -3.49 2.55
N ILE A 54 19.31 -3.54 3.18
CA ILE A 54 18.42 -2.38 3.39
C ILE A 54 18.33 -2.06 4.88
N ASP A 55 18.29 -0.77 5.19
CA ASP A 55 18.03 -0.32 6.56
C ASP A 55 16.64 -0.80 7.01
N PRO A 56 16.51 -1.40 8.21
CA PRO A 56 15.22 -1.88 8.70
C PRO A 56 14.15 -0.79 8.79
N CYS A 57 14.49 0.50 8.89
CA CYS A 57 13.50 1.58 8.88
C CYS A 57 12.79 1.76 7.53
N CYS A 58 13.41 1.30 6.43
CA CYS A 58 12.84 1.33 5.08
C CYS A 58 12.00 0.10 4.76
N VAL A 59 12.00 -0.93 5.63
CA VAL A 59 11.37 -2.23 5.37
C VAL A 59 10.16 -2.43 6.27
N GLN A 60 9.02 -2.76 5.67
CA GLN A 60 7.79 -3.06 6.38
C GLN A 60 7.17 -4.36 5.83
N PRO A 61 6.50 -5.19 6.64
CA PRO A 61 5.78 -6.36 6.16
C PRO A 61 4.62 -5.86 5.32
N VAL A 62 4.33 -6.51 4.21
CA VAL A 62 3.17 -6.14 3.40
C VAL A 62 1.90 -6.43 4.20
N SER A 63 0.97 -5.48 4.20
CA SER A 63 -0.37 -5.66 4.73
C SER A 63 -1.37 -4.94 3.83
N ILE A 64 -2.63 -5.38 3.88
CA ILE A 64 -3.73 -4.77 3.12
C ILE A 64 -3.78 -3.25 3.34
N THR A 65 -3.47 -2.78 4.56
CA THR A 65 -3.59 -1.36 4.93
C THR A 65 -2.36 -0.52 4.68
N ASN A 66 -1.24 -1.09 4.21
CA ASN A 66 -0.01 -0.34 3.92
C ASN A 66 0.37 -0.32 2.44
N VAL A 67 -0.37 -1.04 1.60
CA VAL A 67 -0.30 -0.91 0.15
C VAL A 67 -1.09 0.32 -0.28
N GLU A 68 -0.35 1.29 -0.82
CA GLU A 68 -0.85 2.59 -1.21
C GLU A 68 -0.41 2.89 -2.64
N LEU A 69 -1.37 3.28 -3.48
CA LEU A 69 -1.12 3.80 -4.81
C LEU A 69 -1.14 5.33 -4.75
N ARG A 70 -0.10 5.98 -5.28
CA ARG A 70 0.03 7.44 -5.33
C ARG A 70 0.03 7.90 -6.79
N LEU A 71 -0.97 8.68 -7.17
CA LEU A 71 -1.16 9.15 -8.54
C LEU A 71 -1.25 10.67 -8.57
N ALA A 72 -0.64 11.31 -9.56
CA ALA A 72 -0.80 12.74 -9.79
C ALA A 72 -2.09 12.99 -10.61
N GLY A 73 -2.87 14.00 -10.21
CA GLY A 73 -4.07 14.43 -10.94
C GLY A 73 -5.34 14.41 -10.09
N HIS A 74 -5.89 15.60 -9.81
CA HIS A 74 -7.14 15.75 -9.05
C HIS A 74 -8.38 15.25 -9.82
N ASP A 75 -8.31 15.23 -11.14
CA ASP A 75 -9.32 14.72 -12.07
C ASP A 75 -9.69 13.26 -11.79
N LEU A 76 -8.73 12.47 -11.29
CA LEU A 76 -8.97 11.09 -10.85
C LEU A 76 -10.04 10.97 -9.76
N MET A 77 -10.22 12.02 -8.95
CA MET A 77 -11.23 12.09 -7.89
C MET A 77 -12.52 12.74 -8.36
N ASP A 78 -12.47 13.70 -9.28
CA ASP A 78 -13.64 14.44 -9.74
C ASP A 78 -14.42 13.71 -10.84
N GLU A 79 -13.72 13.00 -11.73
CA GLU A 79 -14.32 12.28 -12.85
C GLU A 79 -14.74 10.85 -12.43
N PRO A 80 -16.05 10.50 -12.47
CA PRO A 80 -16.53 9.20 -12.00
C PRO A 80 -15.91 8.01 -12.76
N GLU A 81 -15.67 8.16 -14.06
CA GLU A 81 -15.07 7.10 -14.89
C GLU A 81 -13.61 6.83 -14.49
N LEU A 82 -12.83 7.87 -14.25
CA LEU A 82 -11.45 7.75 -13.76
C LEU A 82 -11.41 7.14 -12.36
N ARG A 83 -12.33 7.56 -11.49
CA ARG A 83 -12.44 7.06 -10.12
C ARG A 83 -12.71 5.56 -10.06
N ARG A 84 -13.56 5.03 -10.95
CA ARG A 84 -13.78 3.59 -11.10
C ARG A 84 -12.49 2.85 -11.48
N GLY A 85 -11.67 3.45 -12.33
CA GLY A 85 -10.38 2.90 -12.74
C GLY A 85 -9.38 2.73 -11.58
N LEU A 86 -9.45 3.59 -10.56
CA LEU A 86 -8.55 3.55 -9.40
C LEU A 86 -8.63 2.22 -8.63
N ILE A 87 -9.81 1.59 -8.59
CA ILE A 87 -10.01 0.30 -7.93
C ILE A 87 -9.17 -0.78 -8.62
N GLY A 88 -9.20 -0.81 -9.95
CA GLY A 88 -8.43 -1.76 -10.75
C GLY A 88 -6.92 -1.54 -10.60
N LEU A 89 -6.48 -0.28 -10.57
CA LEU A 89 -5.07 0.06 -10.34
C LEU A 89 -4.60 -0.36 -8.94
N TRP A 90 -5.39 -0.07 -7.91
CA TRP A 90 -5.06 -0.47 -6.54
C TRP A 90 -5.05 -2.00 -6.39
N HIS A 91 -5.98 -2.71 -7.04
CA HIS A 91 -5.99 -4.18 -7.01
C HIS A 91 -4.75 -4.77 -7.70
N ALA A 92 -4.31 -4.19 -8.83
CA ALA A 92 -3.07 -4.60 -9.49
C ALA A 92 -1.83 -4.33 -8.63
N GLU A 93 -1.82 -3.22 -7.89
CA GLU A 93 -0.77 -2.91 -6.91
C GLU A 93 -0.77 -3.93 -5.75
N ALA A 94 -1.94 -4.29 -5.23
CA ALA A 94 -2.08 -5.31 -4.19
C ALA A 94 -1.60 -6.71 -4.67
N ASP A 95 -1.95 -7.10 -5.89
CA ASP A 95 -1.47 -8.33 -6.53
C ASP A 95 0.06 -8.33 -6.68
N THR A 96 0.63 -7.21 -7.15
CA THR A 96 2.07 -7.01 -7.22
C THR A 96 2.72 -7.09 -5.84
N ALA A 97 2.07 -6.56 -4.80
CA ALA A 97 2.51 -6.67 -3.42
C ALA A 97 2.40 -8.10 -2.84
N GLY A 98 1.79 -9.03 -3.57
CA GLY A 98 1.57 -10.42 -3.14
C GLY A 98 0.47 -10.56 -2.08
N LEU A 99 -0.48 -9.62 -2.05
CA LEU A 99 -1.65 -9.68 -1.16
C LEU A 99 -2.72 -10.58 -1.77
N ASP A 100 -3.28 -11.46 -0.95
CA ASP A 100 -4.43 -12.28 -1.32
C ASP A 100 -5.73 -11.55 -1.00
N VAL A 101 -6.45 -11.18 -2.05
CA VAL A 101 -7.73 -10.48 -1.97
C VAL A 101 -8.84 -11.48 -2.23
N ASP A 102 -9.57 -11.87 -1.18
CA ASP A 102 -10.64 -12.87 -1.25
C ASP A 102 -11.82 -12.38 -2.12
N ALA A 103 -12.19 -11.11 -1.93
CA ALA A 103 -13.29 -10.48 -2.65
C ALA A 103 -13.12 -8.96 -2.70
N LEU A 104 -13.47 -8.37 -3.84
CA LEU A 104 -13.50 -6.92 -4.05
C LEU A 104 -14.84 -6.52 -4.68
N HIS A 105 -15.59 -5.67 -4.00
CA HIS A 105 -16.92 -5.22 -4.42
C HIS A 105 -16.92 -3.69 -4.65
N PRO A 106 -16.91 -3.24 -5.92
CA PRO A 106 -16.96 -1.81 -6.24
C PRO A 106 -18.25 -1.14 -5.78
N LEU A 107 -18.13 0.04 -5.18
CA LEU A 107 -19.25 0.87 -4.71
C LEU A 107 -19.73 1.84 -5.81
N GLY A 108 -20.01 1.32 -7.01
CA GLY A 108 -20.42 2.11 -8.17
C GLY A 108 -19.36 3.15 -8.57
N ASP A 109 -19.74 4.44 -8.56
CA ASP A 109 -18.83 5.57 -8.79
C ASP A 109 -17.99 5.94 -7.56
N GLY A 110 -18.12 5.19 -6.46
CA GLY A 110 -17.58 5.54 -5.16
C GLY A 110 -18.58 6.36 -4.33
N LEU A 111 -18.61 6.08 -3.04
CA LEU A 111 -19.40 6.80 -2.05
C LEU A 111 -18.53 7.88 -1.41
N ARG A 112 -19.00 9.12 -1.42
CA ARG A 112 -18.28 10.22 -0.78
C ARG A 112 -18.29 10.05 0.74
N ASP A 113 -17.10 9.94 1.34
CA ASP A 113 -16.92 9.76 2.79
C ASP A 113 -16.72 11.12 3.48
N SER A 114 -15.95 12.03 2.86
CA SER A 114 -15.76 13.42 3.32
C SER A 114 -15.45 14.36 2.14
N SER A 115 -15.07 15.62 2.40
CA SER A 115 -14.77 16.59 1.33
C SER A 115 -13.69 16.10 0.37
N ASP A 116 -12.69 15.39 0.92
CA ASP A 116 -11.45 15.03 0.24
C ASP A 116 -11.24 13.50 0.18
N SER A 117 -12.29 12.71 0.43
CA SER A 117 -12.21 11.24 0.50
C SER A 117 -13.43 10.56 -0.11
N TRP A 118 -13.18 9.50 -0.86
CA TRP A 118 -14.18 8.63 -1.49
C TRP A 118 -13.91 7.17 -1.12
N ALA A 119 -14.93 6.47 -0.63
CA ALA A 119 -14.92 5.02 -0.52
C ALA A 119 -15.23 4.42 -1.89
N LEU A 120 -14.31 3.62 -2.43
CA LEU A 120 -14.38 3.11 -3.79
C LEU A 120 -14.88 1.67 -3.87
N ALA A 121 -14.46 0.82 -2.93
CA ALA A 121 -14.83 -0.59 -2.92
C ALA A 121 -14.80 -1.15 -1.49
N GLU A 122 -15.64 -2.14 -1.24
CA GLU A 122 -15.50 -3.03 -0.09
C GLU A 122 -14.58 -4.19 -0.46
N LEU A 123 -13.73 -4.58 0.48
CA LEU A 123 -12.67 -5.57 0.29
C LEU A 123 -12.73 -6.59 1.43
N THR A 124 -12.56 -7.86 1.11
CA THR A 124 -12.31 -8.93 2.08
C THR A 124 -10.93 -9.52 1.81
N ALA A 125 -10.12 -9.68 2.87
CA ALA A 125 -8.82 -10.32 2.79
C ALA A 125 -8.48 -11.02 4.12
N GLY A 126 -8.12 -12.30 4.05
CA GLY A 126 -7.81 -13.09 5.23
C GLY A 126 -8.99 -13.22 6.22
N GLY A 127 -10.22 -13.15 5.71
CA GLY A 127 -11.44 -13.17 6.51
C GLY A 127 -11.80 -11.85 7.21
N GLU A 128 -10.99 -10.80 7.06
CA GLU A 128 -11.27 -9.46 7.60
C GLU A 128 -11.83 -8.54 6.51
N GLN A 129 -12.65 -7.57 6.91
CA GLN A 129 -13.23 -6.58 6.01
C GLN A 129 -12.46 -5.26 6.02
N TYR A 130 -12.38 -4.64 4.85
CA TYR A 130 -11.68 -3.40 4.56
C TYR A 130 -12.49 -2.55 3.56
N VAL A 131 -12.13 -1.28 3.46
CA VAL A 131 -12.68 -0.35 2.48
C VAL A 131 -11.52 0.29 1.73
N VAL A 132 -11.50 0.16 0.41
CA VAL A 132 -10.56 0.88 -0.45
C VAL A 132 -11.05 2.32 -0.57
N ARG A 133 -10.21 3.27 -0.19
CA ARG A 133 -10.50 4.70 -0.22
C ARG A 133 -9.52 5.42 -1.11
N ALA A 134 -10.01 6.41 -1.84
CA ALA A 134 -9.19 7.42 -2.48
C ALA A 134 -9.32 8.74 -1.74
N PHE A 135 -8.21 9.43 -1.49
CA PHE A 135 -8.19 10.72 -0.81
C PHE A 135 -7.00 11.56 -1.24
N CYS A 136 -7.13 12.88 -1.07
CA CYS A 136 -6.02 13.82 -1.21
C CYS A 136 -5.56 14.28 0.18
N LEU A 137 -4.26 14.38 0.39
CA LEU A 137 -3.75 14.96 1.64
C LEU A 137 -3.69 16.48 1.54
N PRO A 138 -4.00 17.23 2.61
CA PRO A 138 -3.95 18.70 2.59
C PRO A 138 -2.58 19.28 2.22
N ASN A 139 -1.49 18.56 2.53
CA ASN A 139 -0.12 18.96 2.21
C ASN A 139 0.33 18.57 0.80
N GLU A 140 -0.42 17.73 0.08
CA GLU A 140 -0.13 17.27 -1.28
C GLU A 140 -1.42 17.22 -2.13
N PRO A 141 -2.12 18.34 -2.37
CA PRO A 141 -3.45 18.34 -2.98
C PRO A 141 -3.47 17.85 -4.45
N GLY A 142 -2.31 17.82 -5.11
CA GLY A 142 -2.17 17.30 -6.48
C GLY A 142 -1.97 15.78 -6.56
N VAL A 143 -1.88 15.08 -5.41
CA VAL A 143 -1.62 13.65 -5.34
C VAL A 143 -2.84 12.94 -4.73
N VAL A 144 -3.45 12.08 -5.53
CA VAL A 144 -4.49 11.16 -5.10
C VAL A 144 -3.82 9.91 -4.54
N ARG A 145 -4.17 9.57 -3.30
CA ARG A 145 -3.74 8.36 -2.63
C ARG A 145 -4.88 7.37 -2.58
N VAL A 146 -4.61 6.12 -2.94
CA VAL A 146 -5.59 5.02 -2.87
C VAL A 146 -5.04 3.93 -1.99
N ARG A 147 -5.77 3.55 -0.94
CA ARG A 147 -5.37 2.46 -0.05
C ARG A 147 -6.58 1.77 0.56
N ALA A 148 -6.39 0.56 1.06
CA ALA A 148 -7.39 -0.06 1.93
C ALA A 148 -7.22 0.40 3.37
N ASP A 149 -8.32 0.69 4.04
CA ASP A 149 -8.37 1.01 5.46
C ASP A 149 -9.42 0.13 6.12
N ARG A 150 -9.38 0.03 7.45
CA ARG A 150 -10.47 -0.62 8.18
C ARG A 150 -11.79 0.15 7.95
N PRO A 151 -12.93 -0.57 7.93
CA PRO A 151 -14.22 0.09 7.94
C PRO A 151 -14.30 0.99 9.17
N ASN A 152 -14.81 2.20 9.01
CA ASN A 152 -15.06 3.04 10.16
C ASN A 152 -16.09 2.31 11.02
N ARG A 153 -15.73 1.96 12.26
CA ARG A 153 -16.69 1.42 13.21
C ARG A 153 -17.64 2.57 13.53
N TRP A 154 -18.78 2.62 12.85
CA TRP A 154 -19.89 3.46 13.28
C TRP A 154 -20.46 2.75 14.52
N ASP A 155 -19.91 3.06 15.69
CA ASP A 155 -20.65 2.87 16.94
C ASP A 155 -21.81 3.88 16.85
N GLY A 156 -22.97 3.38 16.43
CA GLY A 156 -24.23 4.13 16.44
C GLY A 156 -24.76 4.37 17.84
#